data_AF-A0A1Z2SLC5-F1
#
_entry.id   AF-A0A1Z2SLC5-F1
#
_cell.length_a   1.000
_cell.length_b   1.000
_cell.length_c   1.000
_cell.angle_alpha   90.00
_cell.angle_beta   90.00
_cell.angle_gamma   90.00
#
_symmetry.space_group_name_H-M   'P 1'
#
loop_
_entity.id
_entity.type
_entity.pdbx_description
1 polymer ?
#
loop_
_entity_poly.entity_id
_entity_poly.type
_entity_poly.pdbx_seq_one_letter_code
_entity_poly.pdbx_strand_id
1 'polypeptide(L)'
;MGTAQKQKQIRTMLDALGWSHKQLADILYEELQCPEYEDMDNIPPEEKRKFREIIKKQLQRESTPESRLEQYVKVISEHPDFIALRLDVVLPKYINHRCLSDNSLAELTDISSWLDDEHSL
;
A
#
# COMPACT_ATOMS: atom_id res chain seq x y z
N MET A 1 7.74 9.18 5.99
CA MET A 1 7.54 9.19 4.53
C MET A 1 6.34 10.08 4.21
N GLY A 2 6.31 10.77 3.08
CA GLY A 2 5.19 11.66 2.74
C GLY A 2 4.05 10.94 2.02
N THR A 3 2.80 11.41 2.16
CA THR A 3 1.61 10.93 1.42
C THR A 3 1.86 10.81 -0.09
N ALA A 4 2.53 11.80 -0.68
CA ALA A 4 2.83 11.84 -2.11
C ALA A 4 3.79 10.71 -2.56
N GLN A 5 4.78 10.36 -1.73
CA GLN A 5 5.74 9.29 -2.02
C GLN A 5 5.05 7.93 -2.02
N LYS A 6 4.14 7.69 -1.07
CA LYS A 6 3.33 6.46 -1.04
C LYS A 6 2.32 6.37 -2.18
N GLN A 7 1.71 7.49 -2.58
CA GLN A 7 0.87 7.52 -3.78
C GLN A 7 1.66 7.17 -5.03
N LYS A 8 2.89 7.69 -5.17
CA LYS A 8 3.79 7.34 -6.27
C LYS A 8 4.15 5.86 -6.22
N GLN A 9 4.47 5.33 -5.04
CA GLN A 9 4.77 3.90 -4.85
C GLN A 9 3.60 3.00 -5.28
N ILE A 10 2.37 3.31 -4.86
CA ILE A 10 1.18 2.55 -5.27
C ILE A 10 1.02 2.60 -6.79
N ARG A 11 1.20 3.76 -7.43
CA ARG A 11 1.13 3.86 -8.90
C ARG A 11 2.19 2.99 -9.58
N THR A 12 3.44 3.02 -9.11
CA THR A 12 4.49 2.16 -9.65
C THR A 12 4.17 0.68 -9.48
N MET A 13 3.60 0.27 -8.34
CA MET A 13 3.17 -1.11 -8.13
C MET A 13 2.06 -1.50 -9.11
N LEU A 14 1.06 -0.64 -9.31
CA LEU A 14 -0.02 -0.88 -10.26
C LEU A 14 0.49 -0.98 -11.70
N ASP A 15 1.38 -0.08 -12.11
CA ASP A 15 1.98 -0.10 -13.44
C ASP A 15 2.79 -1.39 -13.66
N ALA A 16 3.55 -1.82 -12.64
CA ALA A 16 4.33 -3.06 -12.68
C ALA A 16 3.46 -4.32 -12.72
N LEU A 17 2.30 -4.28 -12.05
CA LEU A 17 1.27 -5.32 -12.08
C LEU A 17 0.43 -5.30 -13.37
N GLY A 18 0.49 -4.23 -14.16
CA GLY A 18 -0.45 -3.98 -15.25
C GLY A 18 -1.89 -3.79 -14.76
N TRP A 19 -2.07 -3.41 -13.50
CA TRP A 19 -3.38 -3.29 -12.88
C TRP A 19 -4.00 -1.92 -13.12
N SER A 20 -5.29 -1.95 -13.47
CA SER A 20 -6.10 -0.74 -13.46
C SER A 20 -6.50 -0.35 -12.04
N HIS A 21 -6.79 0.94 -11.82
CA HIS A 21 -7.41 1.43 -10.57
C HIS A 21 -8.70 0.65 -10.20
N LYS A 22 -9.37 0.10 -11.22
CA LYS A 22 -10.55 -0.74 -11.05
C LYS A 22 -10.21 -2.08 -10.38
N GLN A 23 -9.17 -2.78 -10.85
CA GLN A 23 -8.70 -4.03 -10.25
C GLN A 23 -8.21 -3.83 -8.82
N LEU A 24 -7.42 -2.78 -8.57
CA LEU A 24 -6.98 -2.45 -7.22
C LEU A 24 -8.17 -2.26 -6.27
N ALA A 25 -9.16 -1.47 -6.69
CA ALA A 25 -10.32 -1.20 -5.86
C ALA A 25 -11.19 -2.44 -5.64
N ASP A 26 -11.24 -3.38 -6.59
CA ASP A 26 -11.93 -4.65 -6.39
C ASP A 26 -11.22 -5.49 -5.32
N ILE A 27 -9.90 -5.67 -5.42
CA ILE A 27 -9.09 -6.41 -4.44
C ILE A 27 -9.14 -5.77 -3.06
N LEU A 28 -8.99 -4.44 -2.99
CA LEU A 28 -9.11 -3.69 -1.74
C LEU A 28 -10.51 -3.79 -1.13
N TYR A 29 -11.56 -3.92 -1.95
CA TYR A 29 -12.90 -4.11 -1.44
C TYR A 29 -13.03 -5.50 -0.79
N GLU A 30 -12.50 -6.53 -1.44
CA GLU A 30 -12.49 -7.91 -0.91
C GLU A 30 -11.72 -7.97 0.41
N GLU A 31 -10.51 -7.40 0.48
CA GLU A 31 -9.66 -7.47 1.68
C GLU A 31 -10.10 -6.54 2.83
N LEU A 32 -10.72 -5.39 2.53
CA LEU A 32 -11.03 -4.37 3.54
C LEU A 32 -12.50 -4.26 3.93
N GLN A 33 -13.42 -4.69 3.07
CA GLN A 33 -14.86 -4.59 3.30
C GLN A 33 -15.53 -5.95 3.46
N CYS A 34 -14.88 -7.06 3.10
CA CYS A 34 -15.43 -8.38 3.34
C CYS A 34 -14.94 -8.89 4.70
N PRO A 35 -15.74 -8.82 5.78
CA PRO A 35 -15.50 -9.71 6.90
C PRO A 35 -15.62 -11.15 6.39
N GLU A 36 -14.77 -12.04 6.91
CA GLU A 36 -14.59 -13.46 6.54
C GLU A 36 -15.89 -14.33 6.52
N TYR A 37 -17.05 -13.72 6.77
CA TYR A 37 -18.36 -14.32 7.00
C TYR A 37 -19.50 -13.72 6.14
N GLU A 38 -19.25 -12.74 5.24
CA GLU A 38 -20.30 -12.19 4.35
C GLU A 38 -20.14 -12.66 2.90
N ASP A 39 -21.21 -13.25 2.35
CA ASP A 39 -21.25 -13.76 0.97
C ASP A 39 -21.07 -12.63 -0.06
N MET A 40 -19.98 -12.73 -0.81
CA MET A 40 -19.58 -11.82 -1.90
C MET A 40 -20.61 -11.68 -3.04
N ASP A 41 -21.58 -12.59 -3.11
CA ASP A 41 -22.62 -12.62 -4.13
C ASP A 41 -23.73 -11.56 -3.92
N ASN A 42 -23.83 -10.97 -2.72
CA ASN A 42 -24.88 -9.99 -2.40
C ASN A 42 -24.41 -8.52 -2.39
N ILE A 43 -23.20 -8.24 -2.84
CA ILE A 43 -22.70 -6.86 -2.88
C ILE A 43 -23.35 -6.10 -4.04
N PRO A 44 -24.06 -4.99 -3.79
CA PRO A 44 -24.66 -4.21 -4.85
C PRO A 44 -23.58 -3.65 -5.80
N PRO A 45 -23.73 -3.76 -7.13
CA PRO A 45 -22.77 -3.22 -8.08
C PRO A 45 -22.54 -1.71 -7.94
N GLU A 46 -23.52 -1.00 -7.38
CA GLU A 46 -23.44 0.41 -7.00
C GLU A 46 -22.41 0.69 -5.90
N GLU A 47 -22.28 -0.19 -4.92
CA GLU A 47 -21.31 -0.03 -3.82
C GLU A 47 -19.89 -0.25 -4.30
N LYS A 48 -19.66 -1.30 -5.10
CA LYS A 48 -18.35 -1.52 -5.76
C LYS A 48 -17.96 -0.32 -6.62
N ARG A 49 -18.90 0.28 -7.35
CA ARG A 49 -18.65 1.49 -8.16
C ARG A 49 -18.29 2.70 -7.30
N LYS A 50 -19.03 2.96 -6.22
CA LYS A 50 -18.72 4.03 -5.28
C LYS A 50 -17.33 3.84 -4.66
N PHE A 51 -17.00 2.62 -4.28
CA PHE A 51 -15.69 2.30 -3.70
C PHE A 51 -14.55 2.56 -4.69
N ARG A 52 -14.69 2.16 -5.96
CA ARG A 52 -13.71 2.48 -7.01
C ARG A 52 -13.46 3.98 -7.15
N GLU A 53 -14.52 4.78 -7.16
CA GLU A 53 -14.39 6.24 -7.23
C GLU A 53 -13.74 6.84 -5.98
N ILE A 54 -13.98 6.25 -4.80
CA ILE A 54 -13.33 6.65 -3.55
C ILE A 54 -11.83 6.36 -3.61
N ILE A 55 -11.43 5.14 -3.99
CA ILE A 55 -10.01 4.75 -4.10
C ILE A 55 -9.29 5.65 -5.12
N LYS A 56 -9.90 5.87 -6.29
CA LYS A 56 -9.36 6.77 -7.30
C LYS A 56 -9.13 8.18 -6.75
N LYS A 57 -10.11 8.73 -6.02
CA LYS A 57 -9.97 10.04 -5.37
C LYS A 57 -8.89 10.04 -4.28
N GLN A 58 -8.76 8.96 -3.53
CA GLN A 58 -7.76 8.84 -2.45
C GLN A 58 -6.32 8.75 -2.99
N LEU A 59 -6.12 8.11 -4.13
CA LEU A 59 -4.82 8.07 -4.83
C LEU A 59 -4.46 9.37 -5.56
N GLN A 60 -5.40 10.31 -5.68
CA GLN A 60 -5.19 11.62 -6.31
C GLN A 60 -5.15 12.77 -5.31
N ARG A 61 -5.82 12.67 -4.17
CA ARG A 61 -5.89 13.75 -3.16
C ARG A 61 -4.68 13.73 -2.25
N GLU A 62 -4.06 14.88 -2.09
CA GLU A 62 -2.94 15.09 -1.15
C GLU A 62 -3.36 14.94 0.32
N SER A 63 -4.64 15.15 0.64
CA SER A 63 -5.17 15.04 2.01
C SER A 63 -5.51 13.59 2.44
N THR A 64 -5.15 12.58 1.64
CA THR A 64 -5.42 11.20 2.02
C THR A 64 -4.51 10.81 3.19
N PRO A 65 -5.05 10.24 4.28
CA PRO A 65 -4.22 9.85 5.42
C PRO A 65 -3.21 8.79 5.01
N GLU A 66 -1.97 8.98 5.43
CA GLU A 66 -0.84 8.12 5.10
C GLU A 66 -1.07 6.66 5.51
N SER A 67 -1.71 6.45 6.67
CA SER A 67 -2.05 5.12 7.20
C SER A 67 -2.97 4.31 6.28
N ARG A 68 -3.85 4.97 5.52
CA ARG A 68 -4.67 4.28 4.51
C ARG A 68 -3.84 3.86 3.30
N LEU A 69 -2.90 4.70 2.87
CA LEU A 69 -2.02 4.37 1.76
C LEU A 69 -1.08 3.23 2.13
N GLU A 70 -0.58 3.18 3.36
CA GLU A 70 0.15 2.03 3.90
C GLU A 70 -0.65 0.74 3.83
N GLN A 71 -1.94 0.81 4.19
CA GLN A 71 -2.82 -0.34 4.11
C GLN A 71 -2.96 -0.83 2.67
N TYR A 72 -3.04 0.08 1.69
CA TYR A 72 -3.11 -0.30 0.27
C TYR A 72 -1.80 -0.93 -0.21
N VAL A 73 -0.66 -0.35 0.15
CA VAL A 73 0.65 -0.93 -0.15
C VAL A 73 0.77 -2.34 0.43
N LYS A 74 0.33 -2.52 1.68
CA LYS A 74 0.33 -3.82 2.35
C LYS A 74 -0.48 -4.85 1.57
N VAL A 75 -1.75 -4.55 1.26
CA VAL A 75 -2.64 -5.45 0.50
C VAL A 75 -2.04 -5.79 -0.87
N ILE A 76 -1.54 -4.80 -1.61
CA ILE A 76 -0.91 -5.06 -2.92
C ILE A 76 0.31 -5.98 -2.77
N SER A 77 1.14 -5.74 -1.75
CA SER A 77 2.36 -6.52 -1.53
C SER A 77 2.14 -7.95 -1.08
N GLU A 78 1.04 -8.21 -0.38
CA GLU A 78 0.63 -9.54 0.08
C GLU A 78 -0.13 -10.31 -1.03
N HIS A 79 -0.55 -9.62 -2.10
CA HIS A 79 -1.28 -10.24 -3.19
C HIS A 79 -0.42 -11.21 -4.02
N PRO A 80 -0.91 -12.41 -4.36
CA PRO A 80 -0.15 -13.42 -5.08
C PRO A 80 0.38 -12.94 -6.43
N ASP A 81 -0.35 -12.11 -7.18
CA ASP A 81 0.13 -11.54 -8.45
C ASP A 81 1.39 -10.67 -8.27
N PHE A 82 1.48 -9.92 -7.17
CA PHE A 82 2.65 -9.08 -6.87
C PHE A 82 3.85 -9.93 -6.48
N ILE A 83 3.63 -10.98 -5.68
CA ILE A 83 4.66 -11.96 -5.32
C ILE A 83 5.14 -12.72 -6.56
N ALA A 84 4.22 -13.10 -7.46
CA ALA A 84 4.49 -13.85 -8.67
C ALA A 84 5.36 -13.08 -9.67
N LEU A 85 5.21 -11.76 -9.71
CA LEU A 85 5.99 -10.90 -10.59
C LEU A 85 7.48 -10.86 -10.24
N ARG A 86 7.89 -11.31 -9.04
CA ARG A 86 9.26 -11.21 -8.54
C ARG A 86 9.89 -9.86 -8.89
N LEU A 87 9.08 -8.82 -8.85
CA LEU A 87 9.55 -7.47 -9.06
C LEU A 87 10.58 -7.26 -7.98
N ASP A 88 11.80 -6.92 -8.37
CA ASP A 88 12.96 -6.64 -7.51
C ASP A 88 12.72 -5.41 -6.57
N VAL A 89 11.44 -5.03 -6.40
CA VAL A 89 10.90 -4.13 -5.40
C VAL A 89 10.96 -4.84 -4.06
N VAL A 90 12.15 -4.85 -3.46
CA VAL A 90 12.33 -5.19 -2.05
C VAL A 90 11.57 -4.14 -1.25
N LEU A 91 10.37 -4.50 -0.78
CA LEU A 91 9.70 -3.70 0.23
C LEU A 91 10.47 -3.85 1.54
N PRO A 92 11.06 -2.79 2.09
CA PRO A 92 11.72 -2.86 3.38
C PRO A 92 10.66 -3.14 4.43
N LYS A 93 10.55 -4.41 4.82
CA LYS A 93 9.72 -4.84 5.95
C LYS A 93 10.57 -4.74 7.20
N TYR A 94 10.26 -3.77 8.05
CA TYR A 94 10.87 -3.73 9.38
C TYR A 94 10.39 -4.94 10.18
N ILE A 95 11.32 -5.82 10.53
CA ILE A 95 11.08 -6.94 11.43
C ILE A 95 11.77 -6.60 12.74
N ASN A 96 10.99 -6.41 13.80
CA ASN A 96 11.54 -6.19 15.13
C ASN A 96 12.20 -7.51 15.60
N HIS A 97 13.52 -7.55 15.54
CA HIS A 97 14.30 -8.65 16.09
C HIS A 97 14.76 -8.26 17.50
N ARG A 98 14.49 -9.12 18.49
CA ARG A 98 14.96 -8.94 19.90
C ARG A 98 16.48 -8.80 20.05
N CYS A 99 17.25 -9.00 18.98
CA CYS A 99 18.71 -8.85 18.99
C CYS A 99 19.19 -7.41 18.72
N LEU A 100 18.30 -6.50 18.31
CA LEU A 100 18.63 -5.08 18.15
C LEU A 100 18.19 -4.34 19.42
N SER A 101 19.14 -3.62 20.03
CA SER A 101 18.83 -2.76 21.18
C SER A 101 18.14 -1.49 20.72
N ASP A 102 17.40 -0.85 21.61
CA ASP A 102 16.67 0.39 21.31
C ASP A 102 17.60 1.51 20.78
N ASN A 103 18.86 1.53 21.22
CA ASN A 103 19.86 2.47 20.72
C ASN A 103 20.25 2.20 19.25
N SER A 104 20.45 0.93 18.88
CA SER A 104 20.72 0.56 17.49
C SER A 104 19.54 0.83 16.56
N LEU A 105 18.31 0.73 17.08
CA LEU A 105 17.11 1.09 16.32
C LEU A 105 17.00 2.61 16.10
N ALA A 106 17.35 3.42 17.10
CA ALA A 106 17.38 4.86 16.96
C ALA A 106 18.40 5.29 15.87
N GLU A 107 19.61 4.75 15.91
CA GLU A 107 20.64 5.05 14.89
C GLU A 107 20.24 4.62 13.48
N LEU A 108 19.63 3.43 13.32
CA LEU A 108 19.14 2.99 12.03
C LEU A 108 17.98 3.85 11.51
N THR A 109 17.15 4.36 12.41
CA THR A 109 16.07 5.30 12.07
C THR A 109 16.66 6.64 11.61
N ASP A 110 17.69 7.15 12.27
CA ASP A 110 18.40 8.37 11.87
C ASP A 110 19.06 8.21 10.50
N ILE A 111 19.72 7.08 10.24
CA ILE A 111 20.32 6.76 8.93
C ILE A 111 19.24 6.67 7.85
N SER A 112 18.12 6.01 8.15
CA SER A 112 16.99 5.93 7.20
C SER A 112 16.42 7.31 6.87
N SER A 113 16.27 8.18 7.87
CA SER A 113 15.79 9.54 7.67
C SER A 113 16.75 10.37 6.83
N TRP A 114 18.06 10.27 7.10
CA TRP A 114 19.08 10.96 6.32
C TRP A 114 19.11 10.53 4.85
N LEU A 115 18.95 9.22 4.59
CA LEU A 115 18.94 8.69 3.23
C LEU A 115 17.69 9.13 2.44
N ASP A 116 16.54 9.24 3.11
CA ASP A 116 15.30 9.76 2.51
C ASP A 116 15.42 11.26 2.16
N ASP A 117 16.20 12.03 2.92
CA ASP A 117 16.44 13.45 2.69
C ASP A 117 17.39 13.71 1.49
N GLU A 118 18.45 12.90 1.33
CA GLU A 118 19.43 13.05 0.22
C GLU A 118 18.85 12.72 -1.17
N HIS A 119 17.77 11.94 -1.24
CA HIS A 119 17.11 11.56 -2.50
C HIS A 119 15.86 12.39 -2.86
N SER A 120 15.61 13.50 -2.14
CA SER A 120 14.49 14.41 -2.39
C SER A 120 14.80 15.58 -3.36
N LEU A 121 15.88 15.51 -4.15
CA LEU A 121 16.26 16.49 -5.19
C LEU A 121 15.79 16.10 -6.60
#